data_AF-A0A958KR67-F1
#
_entry.id   AF-A0A958KR67-F1
#
_cell.length_a   1.000
_cell.length_b   1.000
_cell.length_c   1.000
_cell.angle_alpha   90.00
_cell.angle_beta   90.00
_cell.angle_gamma   90.00
#
_symmetry.space_group_name_H-M   'P 1'
#
loop_
_entity.id
_entity.type
_entity.pdbx_description
1 polymer ?
#
loop_
_entity_poly.entity_id
_entity_poly.type
_entity_poly.pdbx_seq_one_letter_code
_entity_poly.pdbx_strand_id
1 'polypeptide(L)' 'PVITFAPFIIATYITSLAGLDYLGLGLPPPTPSWGELLSQAQNYFSIAWWLAVYPSAALFVTLVLLSLIGDGVRDALDPR' A
#
# COMPACT_ATOMS: atom_id res chain seq x y z
N PRO A 1 19.86 7.07 12.10
CA PRO A 1 18.56 6.85 12.77
C PRO A 1 17.34 7.21 11.92
N VAL A 2 17.14 8.44 11.43
CA VAL A 2 15.91 8.82 10.67
C VAL A 2 15.80 8.12 9.32
N ILE A 3 16.91 8.02 8.57
CA ILE A 3 16.95 7.43 7.22
C ILE A 3 16.57 5.95 7.26
N THR A 4 16.96 5.24 8.32
CA THR A 4 16.64 3.82 8.54
C THR A 4 15.15 3.55 8.73
N PHE A 5 14.42 4.50 9.32
CA PHE A 5 12.96 4.35 9.54
C PHE A 5 12.12 4.82 8.37
N ALA A 6 12.69 5.55 7.40
CA ALA A 6 11.94 6.14 6.30
C ALA A 6 11.11 5.11 5.50
N PRO A 7 11.62 3.92 5.14
CA PRO A 7 10.84 2.94 4.38
C PRO A 7 9.60 2.44 5.12
N PHE A 8 9.68 2.26 6.44
CA PHE A 8 8.55 1.84 7.28
C PHE A 8 7.49 2.95 7.44
N ILE A 9 7.94 4.20 7.54
CA ILE A 9 7.03 5.36 7.56
C ILE A 9 6.28 5.48 6.22
N ILE A 10 6.98 5.31 5.11
CA ILE A 10 6.38 5.33 3.76
C ILE A 10 5.35 4.20 3.62
N ALA A 11 5.68 2.98 4.06
CA ALA A 11 4.75 1.85 4.06
C ALA A 11 3.46 2.16 4.88
N THR A 12 3.62 2.84 6.01
CA THR A 12 2.50 3.28 6.85
C THR A 12 1.64 4.30 6.11
N TYR A 13 2.23 5.27 5.43
CA TYR A 13 1.49 6.25 4.64
C TYR A 13 0.74 5.64 3.46
N ILE A 14 1.35 4.71 2.73
CA ILE A 14 0.69 4.01 1.62
C ILE A 14 -0.55 3.27 2.13
N THR A 15 -0.42 2.56 3.25
CA THR A 15 -1.55 1.81 3.83
C THR A 15 -2.66 2.75 4.30
N SER A 16 -2.31 3.87 4.94
CA SER A 16 -3.27 4.88 5.37
C SER A 16 -3.99 5.54 4.19
N LEU A 17 -3.27 5.91 3.13
CA LEU A 17 -3.84 6.47 1.91
C LEU A 17 -4.80 5.49 1.24
N ALA A 18 -4.39 4.23 1.08
CA ALA A 18 -5.26 3.18 0.53
C ALA A 18 -6.50 2.95 1.41
N GLY A 19 -6.38 3.04 2.73
CA GLY A 19 -7.52 2.97 3.65
C GLY A 19 -8.49 4.16 3.48
N LEU A 20 -7.96 5.37 3.33
CA LEU A 20 -8.77 6.57 3.07
C LEU A 20 -9.47 6.52 1.71
N ASP A 21 -8.76 6.09 0.66
CA ASP A 21 -9.31 5.83 -0.67
C ASP A 21 -10.47 4.82 -0.61
N TYR A 22 -10.29 3.74 0.16
CA TYR A 22 -11.32 2.71 0.34
C TYR A 22 -12.58 3.25 1.04
N LEU A 23 -12.40 4.17 1.99
CA LEU A 23 -13.50 4.86 2.67
C LEU A 23 -14.13 5.99 1.82
N GLY A 24 -13.63 6.24 0.61
CA GLY A 24 -14.11 7.34 -0.24
C GLY A 24 -13.62 8.73 0.17
N LEU A 25 -12.63 8.80 1.06
CA LEU A 25 -11.99 10.05 1.51
C LEU A 25 -10.71 10.38 0.73
N GLY A 26 -10.41 9.59 -0.29
CA GLY A 26 -9.21 9.71 -1.09
C GLY A 26 -9.41 10.51 -2.37
N LEU A 27 -8.78 10.08 -3.47
CA LEU A 27 -8.83 10.82 -4.74
C LEU A 27 -10.26 10.88 -5.30
N PRO A 28 -10.69 12.02 -5.87
CA PRO A 28 -12.01 12.11 -6.49
C PRO A 28 -12.12 11.16 -7.69
N PRO A 29 -13.29 10.54 -7.95
CA PRO A 29 -13.55 9.85 -9.21
C PRO A 29 -13.24 10.81 -10.38
N PRO A 30 -12.59 10.40 -11.49
CA PRO A 30 -12.46 9.05 -12.05
C PRO A 30 -11.05 8.42 -11.90
N THR A 31 -10.18 8.94 -11.03
CA THR A 31 -8.82 8.40 -10.90
C THR A 31 -8.83 7.08 -10.12
N PRO A 32 -8.42 5.95 -10.74
CA PRO A 32 -8.40 4.68 -10.05
C PRO A 32 -7.27 4.66 -9.02
N SER A 33 -7.60 4.37 -7.77
CA SER A 33 -6.65 4.15 -6.68
C SER A 33 -6.81 2.74 -6.11
N TRP A 34 -5.77 2.19 -5.48
CA TRP A 34 -5.84 0.81 -4.97
C TRP A 34 -6.92 0.62 -3.90
N GLY A 35 -7.14 1.63 -3.05
CA GLY A 35 -8.22 1.59 -2.06
C GLY A 35 -9.62 1.67 -2.68
N GLU A 36 -9.78 2.53 -3.68
CA GLU A 36 -11.05 2.70 -4.40
C GLU A 36 -11.43 1.42 -5.16
N LEU A 37 -10.47 0.77 -5.82
CA LEU A 37 -10.68 -0.53 -6.49
C LEU A 37 -11.11 -1.64 -5.50
N LEU A 38 -10.55 -1.64 -4.29
CA LEU A 38 -10.97 -2.56 -3.23
C LEU A 38 -12.39 -2.27 -2.73
N SER A 39 -12.79 -1.00 -2.70
CA SER A 39 -14.15 -0.59 -2.34
C SER A 39 -15.16 -1.05 -3.40
N GLN A 40 -14.83 -0.88 -4.68
CA GLN A 40 -15.62 -1.42 -5.79
C GLN A 40 -15.76 -2.95 -5.73
N ALA A 41 -14.69 -3.64 -5.31
CA ALA A 41 -14.69 -5.10 -5.21
C ALA A 41 -15.78 -5.64 -4.27
N GLN A 42 -16.23 -4.87 -3.27
CA GLN A 42 -17.34 -5.30 -2.39
C GLN A 42 -18.66 -5.45 -3.15
N ASN A 43 -18.95 -4.52 -4.07
CA ASN A 43 -20.20 -4.51 -4.83
C ASN A 43 -20.16 -5.44 -6.03
N TYR A 44 -18.97 -5.60 -6.62
CA TYR A 44 -18.80 -6.33 -7.88
C TYR A 44 -18.06 -7.67 -7.72
N PHE A 45 -17.85 -8.18 -6.50
CA PHE A 45 -17.02 -9.38 -6.25
C PHE A 45 -17.40 -10.57 -7.13
N SER A 46 -18.70 -10.84 -7.29
CA SER A 46 -19.21 -11.98 -8.06
C SER A 46 -18.87 -11.92 -9.56
N ILE A 47 -18.65 -10.71 -10.10
CA ILE A 47 -18.38 -10.49 -11.53
C ILE A 47 -16.90 -10.12 -11.75
N ALA A 48 -16.33 -9.34 -10.84
CA ALA A 48 -15.04 -8.69 -10.94
C ALA A 48 -14.17 -8.96 -9.70
N TRP A 49 -14.03 -10.24 -9.33
CA TRP A 49 -13.18 -10.70 -8.22
C TRP A 49 -11.73 -10.20 -8.31
N TRP A 50 -11.24 -9.93 -9.52
CA TRP A 50 -9.91 -9.39 -9.77
C TRP A 50 -9.68 -7.99 -9.18
N LEU A 51 -10.76 -7.21 -8.96
CA LEU A 51 -10.70 -5.92 -8.28
C LEU A 51 -10.30 -6.06 -6.80
N ALA A 52 -10.52 -7.24 -6.19
CA ALA A 52 -9.97 -7.53 -4.87
C ALA A 52 -8.52 -8.00 -4.96
N VAL A 53 -8.26 -8.97 -5.85
CA VAL A 53 -6.98 -9.71 -5.87
C VAL A 53 -5.80 -8.85 -6.33
N TYR A 54 -5.91 -8.15 -7.46
CA TYR A 54 -4.76 -7.41 -8.01
C TYR A 54 -4.35 -6.21 -7.14
N PRO A 55 -5.26 -5.35 -6.67
CA PRO A 55 -4.88 -4.24 -5.79
C PRO A 55 -4.31 -4.73 -4.46
N SER A 56 -4.87 -5.80 -3.88
CA SER A 56 -4.34 -6.41 -2.65
C SER A 56 -2.93 -6.97 -2.85
N ALA A 57 -2.70 -7.69 -3.96
CA ALA A 57 -1.39 -8.24 -4.30
C ALA A 57 -0.37 -7.12 -4.56
N ALA A 58 -0.76 -6.06 -5.27
CA ALA A 58 0.10 -4.90 -5.51
C ALA A 58 0.50 -4.21 -4.20
N LEU A 59 -0.46 -3.92 -3.32
CA LEU A 59 -0.21 -3.40 -1.97
C LEU A 59 0.75 -4.30 -1.19
N PHE A 60 0.46 -5.61 -1.13
CA PHE A 60 1.30 -6.56 -0.42
C PHE A 60 2.74 -6.55 -0.93
N VAL A 61 2.95 -6.64 -2.25
CA VAL A 61 4.29 -6.63 -2.85
C VAL A 61 5.00 -5.31 -2.55
N THR A 62 4.33 -4.17 -2.67
CA THR A 62 4.92 -2.86 -2.36
C THR A 62 5.34 -2.76 -0.90
N LEU A 63 4.50 -3.19 0.04
CA LEU A 63 4.85 -3.16 1.46
C LEU A 63 6.02 -4.09 1.79
N VAL A 64 6.04 -5.30 1.22
CA VAL A 64 7.16 -6.24 1.37
C VAL A 64 8.46 -5.64 0.83
N LEU A 65 8.44 -5.06 -0.36
CA LEU A 65 9.63 -4.42 -0.94
C LEU A 65 10.13 -3.27 -0.06
N LEU A 66 9.22 -2.43 0.47
CA LEU A 66 9.59 -1.35 1.38
C LEU A 66 10.17 -1.86 2.70
N SER A 67 9.62 -2.95 3.26
CA SER A 67 10.19 -3.59 4.45
C SER A 67 11.60 -4.11 4.19
N LEU A 68 11.82 -4.82 3.08
CA LEU A 68 13.14 -5.33 2.71
C LEU A 68 14.16 -4.20 2.45
N ILE A 69 13.73 -3.10 1.82
CA ILE A 69 14.56 -1.90 1.67
C ILE A 69 14.88 -1.30 3.04
N GLY A 70 13.91 -1.24 3.95
CA GLY A 70 14.09 -0.78 5.33
C GLY A 70 15.16 -1.58 6.07
N ASP A 71 15.09 -2.90 5.99
CA ASP A 71 16.07 -3.80 6.60
C ASP A 71 17.45 -3.66 5.93
N GLY A 72 17.52 -3.61 4.60
CA GLY A 72 18.79 -3.42 3.89
C GLY A 72 19.46 -2.07 4.19
N VAL A 73 18.68 -0.98 4.29
CA VAL A 73 19.18 0.34 4.69
C VAL A 73 19.61 0.34 6.15
N ARG A 74 18.90 -0.39 7.02
CA ARG A 74 19.27 -0.56 8.42
C ARG A 74 20.61 -1.26 8.56
N ASP A 75 20.78 -2.38 7.87
CA ASP A 75 22.00 -3.18 7.92
C ASP A 75 23.19 -2.42 7.34
N ALA A 76 23.00 -1.68 6.24
CA ALA A 76 24.06 -0.87 5.63
C ALA A 76 24.52 0.31 6.50
N LEU A 77 23.64 0.80 7.39
CA LEU A 77 23.91 1.94 8.26
C LEU A 77 24.19 1.54 9.72
N ASP A 78 24.14 0.24 10.06
CA ASP A 78 24.43 -0.26 11.41
C ASP A 78 25.96 -0.19 11.65
N PRO A 79 26.45 0.71 12.52
CA PRO A 79 27.87 0.87 12.77
C PRO A 79 28.28 -0.14 13.85
N ARG A 80 28.46 -1.40 13.45
CA ARG A 80 29.27 -2.35 14.22
C ARG A 80 30.74 -2.22 13.87
#